data_AF-A0A9W6TU18-F1
#
_entry.id   AF-A0A9W6TU18-F1
#
_cell.length_a   1.000
_cell.length_b   1.000
_cell.length_c   1.000
_cell.angle_alpha   90.00
_cell.angle_beta   90.00
_cell.angle_gamma   90.00
#
_symmetry.space_group_name_H-M   'P 1'
#
loop_
_entity.id
_entity.type
_entity.pdbx_description
1 polymer ?
#
loop_
_entity_poly.entity_id
_entity_poly.type
_entity_poly.pdbx_seq_one_letter_code
_entity_poly.pdbx_strand_id
1 'polypeptide(L)'
;MTHRKVYTPRRVPQGCTDAALFFRSMIQKCLEELLNKHLLVWIDDLLLLARDISTYLSKLEKLFELLDLFGFKLSAKKSSLFKSEMGGAAS
;
A
#
# COMPACT_ATOMS: atom_id res chain seq x y z
N MET A 1 -12.51 23.10 10.08
CA MET A 1 -12.58 24.38 10.83
C MET A 1 -13.75 24.28 11.79
N THR A 2 -13.57 24.65 13.06
CA THR A 2 -14.71 24.73 13.99
C THR A 2 -15.07 26.20 14.20
N HIS A 3 -16.32 26.47 14.58
CA HIS A 3 -16.82 27.82 14.86
C HIS A 3 -16.06 28.60 15.97
N ARG A 4 -15.07 27.97 16.65
CA ARG A 4 -14.31 28.57 17.77
C ARG A 4 -12.80 28.52 17.63
N LYS A 5 -12.23 27.53 16.91
CA LYS A 5 -10.77 27.37 16.77
C LYS A 5 -10.38 26.75 15.42
N VAL A 6 -9.22 27.19 14.92
CA VAL A 6 -8.56 26.63 13.74
C VAL A 6 -7.61 25.52 14.19
N TYR A 7 -7.70 24.37 13.53
CA TYR A 7 -6.83 23.22 13.74
C TYR A 7 -6.19 22.85 12.42
N THR A 8 -4.86 22.67 12.42
CA THR A 8 -4.09 22.27 11.25
C THR A 8 -3.69 20.80 11.37
N PRO A 9 -3.97 19.97 10.36
CA PRO A 9 -3.59 18.55 10.40
C PRO A 9 -2.07 18.37 10.31
N ARG A 10 -1.53 17.36 11.01
CA ARG A 10 -0.12 16.95 10.95
C ARG A 10 0.15 15.80 9.97
N ARG A 11 -0.87 15.45 9.20
CA ARG A 11 -0.88 14.39 8.18
C ARG A 11 -1.58 14.94 6.94
N VAL A 12 -1.37 14.30 5.81
CA VAL A 12 -2.04 14.67 4.56
C VAL A 12 -3.56 14.60 4.77
N PRO A 13 -4.30 15.70 4.59
CA PRO A 13 -5.74 15.71 4.80
C PRO A 13 -6.46 14.97 3.68
N GLN A 14 -7.46 14.17 4.05
CA GLN A 14 -8.37 13.53 3.10
C GLN A 14 -9.19 14.61 2.36
N GLY A 15 -9.41 14.40 1.07
CA GLY A 15 -10.15 15.35 0.22
C GLY A 15 -9.30 16.50 -0.36
N CYS A 16 -7.99 16.53 -0.09
CA CYS A 16 -7.08 17.39 -0.83
C CYS A 16 -6.80 16.79 -2.22
N THR A 17 -6.81 17.62 -3.27
CA THR A 17 -6.61 17.23 -4.67
C THR A 17 -5.34 16.40 -4.87
N ASP A 18 -4.24 16.80 -4.21
CA ASP A 18 -2.93 16.18 -4.40
C ASP A 18 -2.63 15.06 -3.39
N ALA A 19 -3.54 14.77 -2.45
CA ALA A 19 -3.30 13.78 -1.40
C ALA A 19 -2.95 12.39 -1.96
N ALA A 20 -3.70 11.94 -2.97
CA ALA A 20 -3.49 10.65 -3.61
C ALA A 20 -2.17 10.57 -4.37
N LEU A 21 -1.79 11.65 -5.08
CA LEU A 21 -0.53 11.72 -5.82
C LEU A 21 0.67 11.75 -4.87
N PHE A 22 0.57 12.51 -3.78
CA PHE A 22 1.59 12.56 -2.75
C PHE A 22 1.78 11.18 -2.09
N PHE A 23 0.69 10.52 -1.70
CA PHE A 23 0.75 9.19 -1.10
C PHE A 23 1.37 8.18 -2.07
N ARG A 24 0.91 8.17 -3.33
CA ARG A 24 1.44 7.31 -4.38
C ARG A 24 2.95 7.50 -4.59
N SER A 25 3.44 8.74 -4.68
CA SER A 25 4.87 8.99 -4.86
C SER A 25 5.69 8.53 -3.66
N MET A 26 5.15 8.71 -2.45
CA MET A 26 5.82 8.30 -1.22
C MET A 26 5.91 6.78 -1.10
N ILE A 27 4.80 6.06 -1.28
CA ILE A 27 4.79 4.59 -1.17
C ILE A 27 5.62 3.93 -2.28
N GLN A 28 5.65 4.50 -3.49
CA GLN A 28 6.50 4.01 -4.57
C GLN A 28 8.00 4.13 -4.25
N LYS A 29 8.41 5.23 -3.60
CA LYS A 29 9.80 5.41 -3.14
C LYS A 29 10.14 4.45 -1.99
N CYS A 30 9.23 4.29 -1.03
CA CYS A 30 9.45 3.37 0.10
C CYS A 30 9.56 1.90 -0.34
N LEU A 31 8.83 1.50 -1.38
CA LEU A 31 8.78 0.11 -1.85
C LEU A 31 9.52 -0.11 -3.17
N GLU A 32 10.41 0.82 -3.55
CA GLU A 32 11.12 0.83 -4.83
C GLU A 32 11.89 -0.47 -5.09
N GLU A 33 12.44 -1.09 -4.04
CA GLU A 33 13.17 -2.37 -4.11
C GLU A 33 12.33 -3.52 -4.71
N LEU A 34 11.03 -3.52 -4.43
CA LEU A 34 10.08 -4.55 -4.87
C LEU A 34 9.24 -4.11 -6.08
N LEU A 35 9.15 -2.79 -6.30
CA LEU A 35 8.31 -2.17 -7.32
C LEU A 35 8.64 -2.68 -8.73
N ASN A 36 7.61 -2.93 -9.53
CA ASN A 36 7.70 -3.38 -10.94
C ASN A 36 8.43 -4.71 -11.19
N LYS A 37 8.95 -5.37 -10.15
CA LYS A 37 9.52 -6.72 -10.22
C LYS A 37 8.56 -7.76 -9.66
N HIS A 38 8.09 -7.50 -8.44
CA HIS A 38 7.21 -8.38 -7.70
C HIS A 38 6.06 -7.64 -7.04
N LEU A 39 6.06 -6.31 -7.04
CA LEU A 39 5.04 -5.49 -6.39
C LEU A 39 4.47 -4.46 -7.35
N LEU A 40 3.15 -4.44 -7.47
CA LEU A 40 2.36 -3.39 -8.11
C LEU A 40 1.66 -2.57 -7.03
N VAL A 41 1.66 -1.25 -7.20
CA VAL A 41 1.08 -0.31 -6.23
C VAL A 41 0.07 0.60 -6.92
N TRP A 42 -1.15 0.63 -6.41
CA TRP A 42 -2.24 1.45 -6.91
C TRP A 42 -2.90 2.25 -5.78
N ILE A 43 -2.46 3.50 -5.60
CA ILE A 43 -2.91 4.42 -4.54
C ILE A 43 -2.80 3.74 -3.16
N ASP A 44 -3.87 3.10 -2.68
CA ASP A 44 -3.95 2.44 -1.37
C ASP A 44 -3.76 0.91 -1.45
N ASP A 45 -3.81 0.33 -2.64
CA ASP A 45 -3.75 -1.11 -2.86
C ASP A 45 -2.35 -1.59 -3.26
N LEU A 46 -1.93 -2.71 -2.66
CA LEU A 46 -0.67 -3.38 -2.93
C LEU A 46 -0.94 -4.78 -3.49
N LEU A 47 -0.33 -5.10 -4.63
CA LEU A 47 -0.43 -6.39 -5.29
C LEU A 47 0.95 -7.01 -5.45
N LEU A 48 1.22 -8.06 -4.66
CA LEU A 48 2.45 -8.83 -4.73
C LEU A 48 2.27 -10.05 -5.65
N LEU A 49 3.15 -10.17 -6.66
CA LEU A 49 3.14 -11.21 -7.69
C LEU A 49 4.47 -11.96 -7.69
N ALA A 50 4.39 -13.28 -7.78
CA ALA A 50 5.54 -14.16 -7.97
C ALA A 50 5.12 -15.42 -8.75
N ARG A 51 6.08 -16.04 -9.43
CA ARG A 51 5.84 -17.29 -10.19
C ARG A 51 5.81 -18.52 -9.28
N ASP A 52 6.65 -18.53 -8.25
CA ASP A 52 6.85 -19.65 -7.34
C ASP A 52 6.49 -19.27 -5.91
N ILE A 53 6.04 -20.26 -5.14
CA ILE A 53 5.64 -20.08 -3.73
C ILE A 53 6.84 -19.62 -2.89
N SER A 54 8.01 -20.21 -3.08
CA SER A 54 9.23 -19.84 -2.35
C SER A 54 9.60 -18.38 -2.59
N THR A 55 9.51 -17.93 -3.85
CA THR A 55 9.73 -16.53 -4.22
C THR A 55 8.66 -15.62 -3.62
N TYR A 56 7.39 -16.03 -3.66
CA TYR A 56 6.28 -15.27 -3.06
C TYR A 56 6.51 -15.02 -1.57
N LEU A 57 6.84 -16.07 -0.80
CA LEU A 57 7.07 -15.96 0.64
C LEU A 57 8.26 -15.07 0.97
N SER A 58 9.39 -15.24 0.25
CA SER A 58 10.57 -14.38 0.43
C SER A 58 10.28 -12.90 0.12
N LYS A 59 9.48 -12.61 -0.91
CA LYS A 59 9.10 -11.22 -1.23
C LYS A 59 8.05 -10.67 -0.27
N LEU A 60 7.17 -11.51 0.25
CA LEU A 60 6.16 -11.12 1.23
C LEU A 60 6.82 -10.74 2.57
N GLU A 61 7.81 -11.51 3.02
CA GLU A 61 8.63 -11.18 4.17
C GLU A 61 9.33 -9.83 3.98
N LYS A 62 9.98 -9.63 2.82
CA LYS A 62 10.63 -8.36 2.51
C LYS A 62 9.66 -7.18 2.48
N LEU A 63 8.45 -7.40 1.97
CA LEU A 63 7.40 -6.39 1.97
C LEU A 63 7.02 -5.99 3.40
N PHE A 64 6.85 -6.95 4.31
CA PHE A 64 6.53 -6.64 5.71
C PHE A 64 7.67 -5.91 6.42
N GLU A 65 8.93 -6.26 6.18
CA GLU A 65 10.08 -5.51 6.71
C GLU A 65 10.04 -4.03 6.29
N LEU A 66 9.80 -3.76 5.00
CA LEU A 66 9.74 -2.40 4.48
C LEU A 66 8.53 -1.64 5.06
N LEU A 67 7.38 -2.29 5.16
CA LEU A 67 6.18 -1.67 5.72
C LEU A 67 6.37 -1.31 7.20
N ASP A 68 7.02 -2.17 7.98
CA ASP A 68 7.36 -1.90 9.38
C ASP A 68 8.36 -0.74 9.50
N LEU A 69 9.43 -0.76 8.68
CA LEU A 69 10.45 0.28 8.65
C LEU A 69 9.87 1.67 8.37
N PHE A 70 8.92 1.77 7.43
CA PHE A 70 8.28 3.04 7.07
C PHE A 70 7.00 3.34 7.86
N GLY A 71 6.56 2.44 8.76
CA GLY A 71 5.40 2.62 9.62
C GLY A 71 4.05 2.53 8.91
N PHE A 72 3.97 1.81 7.80
CA PHE A 72 2.70 1.55 7.11
C PHE A 72 1.91 0.43 7.80
N LYS A 73 0.58 0.53 7.76
CA LYS A 73 -0.32 -0.48 8.32
C LYS A 73 -1.18 -1.10 7.24
N LEU A 74 -1.24 -2.43 7.23
CA LEU A 74 -2.14 -3.19 6.38
C LEU A 74 -3.41 -3.57 7.12
N SER A 75 -4.52 -3.61 6.40
CA SER A 75 -5.79 -4.10 6.94
C SER A 75 -5.90 -5.60 6.72
N ALA A 76 -5.59 -6.40 7.74
CA ALA A 76 -5.69 -7.87 7.67
C ALA A 76 -7.06 -8.37 7.20
N LYS A 77 -8.15 -7.65 7.53
CA LYS A 77 -9.51 -7.97 7.06
C LYS A 77 -9.72 -7.76 5.55
N LYS A 78 -8.98 -6.84 4.95
CA LYS A 78 -9.07 -6.49 3.52
C LYS A 78 -7.97 -7.16 2.69
N SER A 79 -6.91 -7.64 3.33
CA SER A 79 -5.82 -8.34 2.69
C SER A 79 -6.23 -9.75 2.28
N SER A 80 -5.84 -10.13 1.07
CA SER A 80 -5.92 -11.50 0.58
C SER A 80 -4.51 -11.98 0.25
N LEU A 81 -4.07 -13.06 0.90
CA LEU A 81 -2.77 -13.67 0.67
C LEU A 81 -2.93 -14.95 -0.14
N PHE A 82 -1.91 -15.27 -0.94
CA PHE A 82 -1.78 -16.56 -1.63
C PHE A 82 -3.03 -16.98 -2.43
N LYS A 83 -3.47 -16.10 -3.34
CA LYS A 83 -4.55 -16.38 -4.28
C LYS A 83 -4.00 -16.58 -5.69
N SER A 84 -4.41 -17.67 -6.35
CA SER A 84 -4.07 -17.96 -7.75
C SER A 84 -4.82 -17.05 -8.73
N GLU A 85 -5.94 -16.47 -8.30
CA GLU A 85 -6.73 -15.51 -9.05
C GLU A 85 -7.18 -14.37 -8.13
N MET A 86 -6.97 -13.13 -8.57
CA MET A 86 -7.58 -11.96 -7.94
C MET A 86 -9.02 -11.90 -8.46
N GLY A 87 -9.97 -12.42 -7.67
CA GLY A 87 -11.37 -12.56 -8.08
C GLY A 87 -11.90 -11.30 -8.76
N GLY A 88 -12.33 -11.46 -10.01
CA GLY A 88 -13.13 -10.48 -10.71
C GLY A 88 -14.46 -10.29 -9.96
N ALA A 89 -14.78 -9.05 -9.60
CA ALA A 89 -16.16 -8.69 -9.36
C ALA A 89 -16.89 -8.78 -10.70
N ALA A 90 -17.52 -9.92 -10.97
CA ALA A 90 -18.51 -10.08 -12.02
C ALA A 90 -19.66 -10.93 -11.49
N SER A 91 -20.59 -10.25 -10.82
CA SER A 91 -22.03 -10.57 -10.78
C SER A 91 -22.75 -9.50 -9.97
#